data_AF-A0A7V4H0U3-F1
#
_entry.id   AF-A0A7V4H0U3-F1
#
_cell.length_a   1.000
_cell.length_b   1.000
_cell.length_c   1.000
_cell.angle_alpha   90.00
_cell.angle_beta   90.00
_cell.angle_gamma   90.00
#
_symmetry.space_group_name_H-M   'P 1'
#
loop_
_entity.id
_entity.type
_entity.pdbx_description
1 polymer ?
#
loop_
_entity_poly.entity_id
_entity_poly.type
_entity_poly.pdbx_seq_one_letter_code
_entity_poly.pdbx_strand_id
1 'polypeptide(L)'
;MLLERQRLLLTLLEAVGGGPVRATDFQKLLFLYTQESRTAPAYEFVPYKFGAFSFTAYADKRKLIAVGLLADDDQNWTLTDAGRAAARREAVEPLRLARFGRQHARLRGDALLVEQYRRFPWYATRSEILDQLPLAPETRARIEAARPARGPAGVVTIGYEGRSLESYLNALLRDGVTLLCDVRRNPLSRKYGFSKGTLGKACEGV
;
A
#
# COMPACT_ATOMS: atom_id res chain seq x y z
N MET A 1 -16.44 9.70 -13.37
CA MET A 1 -15.09 10.23 -13.70
C MET A 1 -14.08 9.59 -12.76
N LEU A 2 -12.97 9.04 -13.28
CA LEU A 2 -11.93 8.42 -12.46
C LEU A 2 -11.03 9.48 -11.81
N LEU A 3 -10.61 9.21 -10.57
CA LEU A 3 -9.57 10.01 -9.91
C LEU A 3 -8.21 9.69 -10.55
N GLU A 4 -7.28 10.65 -10.51
CA GLU A 4 -5.94 10.47 -11.09
C GLU A 4 -5.20 9.25 -10.51
N ARG A 5 -5.26 9.05 -9.19
CA ARG A 5 -4.68 7.86 -8.55
C ARG A 5 -5.33 6.55 -8.98
N GLN A 6 -6.61 6.55 -9.38
CA GLN A 6 -7.28 5.36 -9.89
C GLN A 6 -6.82 5.06 -11.31
N ARG A 7 -6.63 6.09 -12.14
CA ARG A 7 -6.00 5.97 -13.46
C ARG A 7 -4.59 5.42 -13.35
N LEU A 8 -3.81 5.89 -12.37
CA LEU A 8 -2.48 5.36 -12.07
C LEU A 8 -2.49 3.84 -11.81
N LEU A 9 -3.46 3.31 -11.06
CA LEU A 9 -3.58 1.86 -10.85
C LEU A 9 -3.78 1.12 -12.18
N LEU A 10 -4.66 1.62 -13.04
CA LEU A 10 -4.95 1.02 -14.34
C LEU A 10 -3.72 1.07 -15.27
N THR A 11 -3.05 2.22 -15.35
CA THR A 11 -1.85 2.38 -16.19
C THR A 11 -0.69 1.53 -15.68
N LEU A 12 -0.50 1.41 -14.36
CA LEU A 12 0.51 0.52 -13.79
C LEU A 12 0.19 -0.93 -14.10
N LEU A 13 -1.06 -1.35 -13.93
CA LEU A 13 -1.49 -2.74 -14.19
C LEU A 13 -1.29 -3.12 -15.66
N GLU A 14 -1.63 -2.23 -16.60
CA GLU A 14 -1.34 -2.42 -18.03
C GLU A 14 0.18 -2.52 -18.27
N ALA A 15 0.98 -1.64 -17.66
CA ALA A 15 2.43 -1.61 -17.84
C ALA A 15 3.16 -2.86 -17.31
N VAL A 16 2.58 -3.57 -16.33
CA VAL A 16 3.14 -4.82 -15.78
C VAL A 16 2.56 -6.09 -16.43
N GLY A 17 1.78 -5.93 -17.51
CA GLY A 17 1.32 -7.01 -18.38
C GLY A 17 -0.20 -7.13 -18.54
N GLY A 18 -1.01 -6.35 -17.81
CA GLY A 18 -2.47 -6.28 -17.91
C GLY A 18 -3.26 -7.56 -17.53
N GLY A 19 -2.58 -8.70 -17.42
CA GLY A 19 -3.11 -10.00 -16.97
C GLY A 19 -3.17 -10.13 -15.44
N PRO A 20 -3.50 -11.33 -14.92
CA PRO A 20 -3.64 -11.54 -13.48
C PRO A 20 -2.31 -11.31 -12.77
N VAL A 21 -2.27 -10.27 -11.94
CA VAL A 21 -1.15 -10.00 -11.03
C VAL A 21 -1.61 -10.27 -9.61
N ARG A 22 -0.91 -11.15 -8.88
CA ARG A 22 -1.22 -11.47 -7.48
C ARG A 22 -1.38 -10.19 -6.66
N ALA A 23 -2.37 -10.15 -5.77
CA ALA A 23 -2.73 -8.96 -5.01
C ALA A 23 -1.59 -8.45 -4.12
N THR A 24 -0.76 -9.37 -3.62
CA THR A 24 0.49 -9.06 -2.92
C THR A 24 1.49 -8.40 -3.86
N ASP A 25 1.77 -9.01 -5.01
CA ASP A 25 2.76 -8.52 -5.97
C ASP A 25 2.40 -7.13 -6.48
N PHE A 26 1.13 -6.92 -6.86
CA PHE A 26 0.67 -5.62 -7.34
C PHE A 26 0.84 -4.53 -6.28
N GLN A 27 0.58 -4.82 -5.00
CA GLN A 27 0.86 -3.91 -3.90
C GLN A 27 2.34 -3.53 -3.80
N LYS A 28 3.24 -4.51 -3.91
CA LYS A 28 4.68 -4.25 -3.81
C LYS A 28 5.20 -3.48 -5.02
N LEU A 29 4.69 -3.76 -6.22
CA LEU A 29 5.02 -3.01 -7.43
C LEU A 29 4.53 -1.55 -7.34
N LEU A 30 3.29 -1.34 -6.89
CA LEU A 30 2.75 0.01 -6.67
C LEU A 30 3.57 0.77 -5.62
N PHE A 31 3.96 0.09 -4.53
CA PHE A 31 4.86 0.66 -3.53
C PHE A 31 6.19 1.09 -4.13
N LEU A 32 6.89 0.20 -4.84
CA LEU A 32 8.19 0.51 -5.46
C LEU A 32 8.07 1.67 -6.44
N TYR A 33 7.04 1.67 -7.30
CA TYR A 33 6.78 2.79 -8.21
C TYR A 33 6.61 4.11 -7.46
N THR A 34 5.83 4.09 -6.38
CA THR A 34 5.56 5.29 -5.58
C THR A 34 6.82 5.81 -4.90
N GLN A 35 7.69 4.93 -4.40
CA GLN A 35 8.98 5.31 -3.82
C GLN A 35 9.98 5.84 -4.86
N GLU A 36 9.85 5.45 -6.12
CA GLU A 36 10.66 5.97 -7.23
C GLU A 36 10.08 7.28 -7.79
N SER A 37 8.87 7.67 -7.39
CA SER A 37 8.26 8.93 -7.78
C SER A 37 8.85 10.12 -7.01
N ARG A 38 9.10 11.24 -7.72
CA ARG A 38 9.65 12.48 -7.14
C ARG A 38 8.55 13.48 -6.75
N THR A 39 7.29 13.19 -7.07
CA THR A 39 6.13 14.02 -6.75
C THR A 39 5.44 13.53 -5.49
N ALA A 40 4.50 14.32 -4.95
CA ALA A 40 3.64 13.88 -3.85
C ALA A 40 3.02 12.50 -4.18
N PRO A 41 3.13 11.51 -3.27
CA PRO A 41 2.77 10.14 -3.59
C PRO A 41 1.25 9.99 -3.72
N ALA A 42 0.78 9.38 -4.81
CA ALA A 42 -0.64 9.11 -5.04
C ALA A 42 -1.23 8.10 -4.04
N TYR A 43 -0.37 7.24 -3.47
CA TYR A 43 -0.70 6.26 -2.45
C TYR A 43 0.36 6.28 -1.34
N GLU A 44 -0.09 6.08 -0.11
CA GLU A 44 0.79 5.89 1.04
C GLU A 44 0.64 4.47 1.56
N PHE A 45 1.62 4.01 2.34
CA PHE A 45 1.72 2.62 2.77
C PHE A 45 2.09 2.53 4.23
N VAL A 46 1.73 1.43 4.89
CA VAL A 46 2.13 1.08 6.26
C VAL A 46 2.89 -0.25 6.27
N PRO A 47 3.72 -0.54 7.28
CA PRO A 47 4.19 -1.90 7.53
C PRO A 47 2.99 -2.80 7.85
N TYR A 48 2.96 -3.98 7.23
CA TYR A 48 1.84 -4.93 7.35
C TYR A 48 2.33 -6.37 7.28
N LYS A 49 1.39 -7.32 7.38
CA LYS A 49 1.62 -8.77 7.46
C LYS A 49 2.57 -9.34 6.41
N PHE A 50 2.58 -8.77 5.20
CA PHE A 50 3.43 -9.21 4.10
C PHE A 50 4.20 -8.05 3.47
N GLY A 51 4.57 -7.03 4.25
CA GLY A 51 5.31 -5.85 3.79
C GLY A 51 4.45 -4.59 3.64
N ALA A 52 4.87 -3.65 2.79
CA ALA A 52 4.15 -2.39 2.55
C ALA A 52 2.71 -2.61 2.05
N PHE A 53 1.73 -1.97 2.69
CA PHE A 53 0.31 -2.09 2.33
C PHE A 53 -0.38 -0.72 2.28
N SER A 54 -1.17 -0.49 1.23
CA SER A 54 -2.05 0.69 1.11
C SER A 54 -3.51 0.27 1.19
N PHE A 55 -4.19 0.71 2.25
CA PHE A 55 -5.64 0.56 2.42
C PHE A 55 -6.40 1.38 1.38
N THR A 56 -5.87 2.53 0.99
CA THR A 56 -6.44 3.43 0.00
C THR A 56 -6.41 2.79 -1.38
N ALA A 57 -5.31 2.14 -1.78
CA ALA A 57 -5.24 1.40 -3.04
C ALA A 57 -6.29 0.27 -3.12
N TYR A 58 -6.55 -0.44 -2.01
CA TYR A 58 -7.59 -1.48 -1.99
C TYR A 58 -9.02 -0.92 -1.99
N ALA A 59 -9.25 0.25 -1.41
CA ALA A 59 -10.54 0.92 -1.59
C ALA A 59 -10.78 1.33 -3.04
N ASP A 60 -9.73 1.79 -3.71
CA ASP A 60 -9.83 2.12 -5.12
C ASP A 60 -9.93 0.87 -6.00
N LYS A 61 -9.30 -0.26 -5.64
CA LYS A 61 -9.55 -1.58 -6.27
C LYS A 61 -11.04 -1.89 -6.28
N ARG A 62 -11.70 -1.84 -5.12
CA ARG A 62 -13.14 -2.14 -5.00
C ARG A 62 -14.00 -1.21 -5.84
N LYS A 63 -13.66 0.09 -5.91
CA LYS A 63 -14.38 1.03 -6.78
C LYS A 63 -14.19 0.71 -8.26
N LEU A 64 -12.98 0.36 -8.67
CA LEU A 64 -12.65 -0.01 -10.04
C LEU A 64 -13.34 -1.32 -10.47
N ILE A 65 -13.50 -2.28 -9.55
CA ILE A 65 -14.33 -3.48 -9.75
C ILE A 65 -15.80 -3.08 -9.93
N ALA A 66 -16.34 -2.25 -9.03
CA ALA A 66 -17.74 -1.83 -9.07
C ALA A 66 -18.14 -1.08 -10.36
N VAL A 67 -17.18 -0.40 -11.02
CA VAL A 67 -17.39 0.24 -12.33
C VAL A 67 -16.96 -0.62 -13.52
N GLY A 68 -16.65 -1.89 -13.30
CA GLY A 68 -16.36 -2.87 -14.36
C GLY A 68 -15.00 -2.73 -15.03
N LEU A 69 -14.05 -1.99 -14.44
CA LEU A 69 -12.70 -1.80 -15.00
C LEU A 69 -11.68 -2.84 -14.52
N LEU A 70 -11.95 -3.47 -13.37
CA LEU A 70 -11.21 -4.62 -12.87
C LEU A 70 -12.15 -5.81 -12.73
N ALA A 71 -11.63 -7.02 -12.92
CA ALA A 71 -12.35 -8.24 -12.59
C ALA A 71 -12.56 -8.36 -11.07
N ASP A 72 -13.69 -8.95 -10.68
CA ASP A 72 -13.99 -9.25 -9.28
C ASP A 72 -13.20 -10.50 -8.83
N ASP A 73 -11.95 -10.27 -8.44
CA ASP A 73 -11.01 -11.29 -7.98
C ASP A 73 -10.24 -10.73 -6.78
N ASP A 74 -10.34 -11.38 -5.62
CA ASP A 74 -9.63 -10.96 -4.42
C ASP A 74 -8.13 -11.31 -4.45
N GLN A 75 -7.77 -12.41 -5.11
CA GLN A 75 -6.41 -12.94 -5.20
C GLN A 75 -5.57 -12.19 -6.23
N ASN A 76 -6.19 -11.64 -7.28
CA ASN A 76 -5.47 -10.98 -8.36
C ASN A 76 -6.01 -9.59 -8.70
N TRP A 77 -5.20 -8.87 -9.47
CA TRP A 77 -5.56 -7.66 -10.18
C TRP A 77 -5.57 -8.00 -11.66
N THR A 78 -6.72 -7.84 -12.29
CA THR A 78 -6.91 -8.18 -13.71
C THR A 78 -7.74 -7.08 -14.37
N LEU A 79 -7.24 -6.51 -15.46
CA LEU A 79 -8.01 -5.55 -16.27
C LEU A 79 -9.09 -6.29 -17.06
N THR A 80 -10.30 -5.75 -17.05
CA THR A 80 -11.32 -6.09 -18.07
C THR A 80 -10.96 -5.43 -19.40
N ASP A 81 -11.70 -5.74 -20.48
CA ASP A 81 -11.54 -5.02 -21.76
C ASP A 81 -11.81 -3.51 -21.60
N ALA A 82 -12.84 -3.16 -20.83
CA ALA A 82 -13.13 -1.77 -20.49
C ALA A 82 -11.99 -1.13 -19.67
N GLY A 83 -11.41 -1.88 -18.73
CA GLY A 83 -10.24 -1.47 -17.96
C GLY A 83 -9.02 -1.18 -18.84
N ARG A 84 -8.71 -2.06 -19.79
CA ARG A 84 -7.62 -1.86 -20.77
C ARG A 84 -7.86 -0.63 -21.64
N ALA A 85 -9.07 -0.46 -22.14
CA ALA A 85 -9.43 0.73 -22.93
C ALA A 85 -9.26 2.02 -22.12
N ALA A 86 -9.72 2.02 -20.86
CA ALA A 86 -9.55 3.16 -19.96
C ALA A 86 -8.08 3.44 -19.63
N ALA A 87 -7.28 2.41 -19.37
CA ALA A 87 -5.85 2.53 -19.08
C ALA A 87 -5.07 3.20 -20.22
N ARG A 88 -5.49 2.97 -21.48
CA ARG A 88 -4.88 3.58 -22.68
C ARG A 88 -5.38 4.99 -22.94
N ARG A 89 -6.69 5.23 -22.79
CA ARG A 89 -7.32 6.53 -23.07
C ARG A 89 -6.99 7.59 -22.02
N GLU A 90 -6.92 7.20 -20.75
CA GLU A 90 -6.75 8.10 -19.60
C GLU A 90 -5.44 7.81 -18.86
N ALA A 91 -4.38 7.44 -19.59
CA ALA A 91 -3.10 7.05 -19.02
C ALA A 91 -2.43 8.18 -18.23
N VAL A 92 -1.86 7.85 -17.07
CA VAL A 92 -1.07 8.77 -16.24
C VAL A 92 0.40 8.38 -16.35
N GLU A 93 1.29 9.33 -16.64
CA GLU A 93 2.75 9.11 -16.78
C GLU A 93 3.14 7.84 -17.61
N PRO A 94 2.54 7.61 -18.81
CA PRO A 94 2.64 6.31 -19.51
C PRO A 94 4.07 5.87 -19.81
N LEU A 95 4.95 6.79 -20.20
CA LEU A 95 6.36 6.48 -20.49
C LEU A 95 7.12 5.99 -19.25
N ARG A 96 6.84 6.60 -18.08
CA ARG A 96 7.48 6.26 -16.82
C ARG A 96 7.02 4.90 -16.32
N LEU A 97 5.72 4.66 -16.33
CA LEU A 97 5.14 3.37 -15.95
C LEU A 97 5.57 2.25 -16.88
N ALA A 98 5.62 2.49 -18.20
CA ALA A 98 6.13 1.52 -19.16
C ALA A 98 7.61 1.18 -18.89
N ARG A 99 8.45 2.19 -18.56
CA ARG A 99 9.84 1.95 -18.15
C ARG A 99 9.92 1.14 -16.86
N PHE A 100 9.16 1.52 -15.83
CA PHE A 100 9.09 0.82 -14.56
C PHE A 100 8.67 -0.64 -14.75
N GLY A 101 7.61 -0.88 -15.53
CA GLY A 101 7.08 -2.20 -15.85
C GLY A 101 8.12 -3.08 -16.54
N ARG A 102 8.88 -2.54 -17.50
CA ARG A 102 10.01 -3.27 -18.12
C ARG A 102 11.12 -3.61 -17.13
N GLN A 103 11.49 -2.67 -16.26
CA GLN A 103 12.55 -2.87 -15.26
C GLN A 103 12.17 -3.91 -14.20
N HIS A 104 10.89 -4.01 -13.86
CA HIS A 104 10.38 -4.91 -12.82
C HIS A 104 9.57 -6.08 -13.38
N ALA A 105 9.69 -6.38 -14.68
CA ALA A 105 8.85 -7.36 -15.37
C ALA A 105 8.94 -8.76 -14.76
N ARG A 106 10.12 -9.15 -14.28
CA ARG A 106 10.40 -10.48 -13.70
C ARG A 106 10.37 -10.52 -12.16
N LEU A 107 10.22 -9.38 -11.50
CA LEU A 107 10.30 -9.29 -10.05
C LEU A 107 8.92 -9.60 -9.43
N ARG A 108 8.73 -10.82 -8.92
CA ARG A 108 7.46 -11.32 -8.34
C ARG A 108 7.71 -12.15 -7.09
N GLY A 109 6.67 -12.38 -6.29
CA GLY A 109 6.71 -13.26 -5.12
C GLY A 109 7.82 -12.91 -4.13
N ASP A 110 8.52 -13.93 -3.64
CA ASP A 110 9.56 -13.78 -2.61
C ASP A 110 10.70 -12.86 -3.05
N ALA A 111 11.12 -12.92 -4.32
CA ALA A 111 12.16 -12.04 -4.84
C ALA A 111 11.75 -10.56 -4.75
N LEU A 112 10.48 -10.25 -5.01
CA LEU A 112 9.92 -8.89 -4.89
C LEU A 112 9.85 -8.43 -3.43
N LEU A 113 9.48 -9.33 -2.52
CA LEU A 113 9.44 -9.05 -1.08
C LEU A 113 10.84 -8.81 -0.52
N VAL A 114 11.80 -9.68 -0.83
CA VAL A 114 13.20 -9.55 -0.39
C VAL A 114 13.77 -8.22 -0.87
N GLU A 115 13.55 -7.84 -2.13
CA GLU A 115 14.02 -6.57 -2.66
C GLU A 115 13.38 -5.37 -1.96
N GLN A 116 12.06 -5.43 -1.70
CA GLN A 116 11.37 -4.40 -0.92
C GLN A 116 11.94 -4.28 0.49
N TYR A 117 12.18 -5.39 1.18
CA TYR A 117 12.66 -5.39 2.57
C TYR A 117 14.10 -4.90 2.68
N ARG A 118 14.94 -5.26 1.70
CA ARG A 118 16.31 -4.77 1.59
C ARG A 118 16.35 -3.25 1.38
N ARG A 119 15.49 -2.71 0.51
CA ARG A 119 15.45 -1.26 0.21
C ARG A 119 14.75 -0.46 1.30
N PHE A 120 13.67 -1.00 1.88
CA PHE A 120 12.78 -0.27 2.79
C PHE A 120 12.43 -1.10 4.04
N PRO A 121 13.39 -1.28 4.98
CA PRO A 121 13.25 -2.17 6.13
C PRO A 121 12.06 -1.86 7.05
N TRP A 122 11.68 -0.58 7.17
CA TRP A 122 10.50 -0.14 7.94
C TRP A 122 9.26 -0.97 7.62
N TYR A 123 9.00 -1.22 6.32
CA TYR A 123 7.79 -1.89 5.89
C TYR A 123 7.77 -3.39 6.18
N ALA A 124 8.90 -3.97 6.55
CA ALA A 124 9.05 -5.37 6.91
C ALA A 124 8.90 -5.62 8.42
N THR A 125 8.90 -4.57 9.26
CA THR A 125 8.85 -4.67 10.73
C THR A 125 7.63 -5.44 11.25
N ARG A 126 6.56 -5.53 10.47
CA ARG A 126 5.33 -6.27 10.84
C ARG A 126 5.06 -7.50 9.97
N SER A 127 6.05 -7.93 9.20
CA SER A 127 5.90 -9.08 8.30
C SER A 127 5.85 -10.38 9.11
N GLU A 128 4.84 -11.21 8.84
CA GLU A 128 4.62 -12.53 9.46
C GLU A 128 5.45 -13.64 8.79
N ILE A 129 6.11 -13.33 7.68
CA ILE A 129 6.83 -14.30 6.82
C ILE A 129 8.35 -14.06 6.74
N LEU A 130 8.93 -13.28 7.67
CA LEU A 130 10.38 -12.96 7.62
C LEU A 130 11.25 -14.22 7.62
N ASP A 131 10.86 -15.26 8.36
CA ASP A 131 11.64 -16.49 8.49
C ASP A 131 11.51 -17.44 7.29
N GLN A 132 10.51 -17.21 6.45
CA GLN A 132 10.29 -17.97 5.21
C GLN A 132 11.06 -17.39 4.02
N LEU A 133 11.55 -16.15 4.15
CA LEU A 133 12.22 -15.43 3.07
C LEU A 133 13.76 -15.56 3.16
N PRO A 134 14.45 -15.69 2.01
CA PRO A 134 15.91 -15.76 1.95
C PRO A 134 16.54 -14.37 2.12
N LEU A 135 16.42 -13.80 3.33
CA LEU A 135 16.96 -12.49 3.69
C LEU A 135 18.40 -12.61 4.18
N ALA A 136 19.29 -11.79 3.61
CA ALA A 136 20.65 -11.64 4.10
C ALA A 136 20.68 -11.13 5.55
N PRO A 137 21.66 -11.54 6.39
CA PRO A 137 21.74 -11.13 7.80
C PRO A 137 21.70 -9.62 8.01
N GLU A 138 22.32 -8.85 7.11
CA GLU A 138 22.35 -7.39 7.15
C GLU A 138 20.95 -6.79 6.92
N THR A 139 20.15 -7.42 6.06
CA THR A 139 18.75 -7.02 5.85
C THR A 139 17.93 -7.27 7.11
N ARG A 140 18.08 -8.44 7.76
CA ARG A 140 17.41 -8.74 9.02
C ARG A 140 17.78 -7.74 10.11
N ALA A 141 19.06 -7.44 10.28
CA ALA A 141 19.53 -6.44 11.24
C ALA A 141 18.92 -5.05 10.98
N ARG A 142 18.82 -4.63 9.70
CA ARG A 142 18.20 -3.35 9.34
C ARG A 142 16.69 -3.33 9.58
N ILE A 143 15.99 -4.46 9.45
CA ILE A 143 14.56 -4.57 9.78
C ILE A 143 14.37 -4.42 11.29
N GLU A 144 15.17 -5.13 12.09
CA GLU A 144 15.11 -5.03 13.55
C GLU A 144 15.44 -3.62 14.03
N ALA A 145 16.48 -2.98 13.48
CA ALA A 145 16.84 -1.60 13.78
C ALA A 145 15.78 -0.57 13.33
N ALA A 146 14.92 -0.92 12.37
CA ALA A 146 13.83 -0.05 11.92
C ALA A 146 12.58 -0.15 12.81
N ARG A 147 12.51 -1.10 13.75
CA ARG A 147 11.39 -1.20 14.68
C ARG A 147 11.36 0.04 15.60
N PRO A 148 10.18 0.65 15.84
CA PRO A 148 10.06 1.74 16.79
C PRO A 148 10.51 1.28 18.17
N ALA A 149 11.32 2.12 18.84
CA ALA A 149 11.62 1.91 20.25
C ALA A 149 10.33 2.07 21.07
N ARG A 150 10.20 1.32 22.17
CA ARG A 150 9.12 1.56 23.12
C ARG A 150 9.42 2.85 23.88
N GLY A 151 8.56 3.85 23.71
CA GLY A 151 8.57 5.06 24.53
C GLY A 151 8.14 4.78 25.98
N PRO A 152 8.26 5.78 26.86
CA PRO A 152 7.69 5.70 28.21
C PRO A 152 6.18 5.51 28.15
N ALA A 153 5.61 4.84 29.15
CA ALA A 153 4.17 4.71 29.27
C ALA A 153 3.53 6.10 29.44
N GLY A 154 2.47 6.37 28.69
CA GLY A 154 1.80 7.67 28.72
C GLY A 154 0.61 7.76 27.77
N VAL A 155 0.00 8.93 27.73
CA VAL A 155 -1.11 9.27 26.83
C VAL A 155 -0.66 10.36 25.89
N VAL A 156 -0.88 10.15 24.59
CA VAL A 156 -0.62 11.13 23.53
C VAL A 156 -1.91 11.45 22.79
N THR A 157 -1.96 12.61 22.15
CA THR A 157 -3.10 13.05 21.34
C THR A 157 -2.72 13.12 19.88
N ILE A 158 -3.65 12.80 18.98
CA ILE A 158 -3.44 12.88 17.52
C ILE A 158 -4.70 13.37 16.82
N GLY A 159 -4.52 14.22 15.81
CA GLY A 159 -5.57 14.64 14.88
C GLY A 159 -5.36 14.03 13.48
N TYR A 160 -6.45 13.73 12.76
CA TYR A 160 -6.39 13.17 11.41
C TYR A 160 -6.54 14.20 10.27
N GLU A 161 -6.66 15.49 10.62
CA GLU A 161 -6.75 16.56 9.62
C GLU A 161 -5.51 16.54 8.72
N GLY A 162 -5.70 16.74 7.41
CA GLY A 162 -4.62 16.66 6.41
C GLY A 162 -4.01 15.27 6.17
N ARG A 163 -4.26 14.27 7.02
CA ARG A 163 -3.60 12.94 6.95
C ARG A 163 -4.39 11.89 6.17
N SER A 164 -3.75 11.14 5.28
CA SER A 164 -4.29 9.85 4.81
C SER A 164 -4.44 8.87 5.99
N LEU A 165 -5.18 7.77 5.80
CA LEU A 165 -5.23 6.71 6.80
C LEU A 165 -3.81 6.16 7.05
N GLU A 166 -3.04 5.94 5.99
CA GLU A 166 -1.70 5.39 6.09
C GLU A 166 -0.70 6.33 6.79
N SER A 167 -0.70 7.64 6.50
CA SER A 167 0.14 8.61 7.25
C SER A 167 -0.25 8.67 8.72
N TYR A 168 -1.54 8.56 9.03
CA TYR A 168 -2.04 8.54 10.40
C TYR A 168 -1.57 7.30 11.15
N LEU A 169 -1.70 6.11 10.54
CA LEU A 169 -1.24 4.86 11.14
C LEU A 169 0.30 4.83 11.27
N ASN A 170 1.05 5.31 10.27
CA ASN A 170 2.51 5.41 10.40
C ASN A 170 2.92 6.33 11.55
N ALA A 171 2.20 7.42 11.81
CA ALA A 171 2.50 8.30 12.94
C ALA A 171 2.32 7.55 14.26
N LEU A 172 1.22 6.82 14.43
CA LEU A 172 0.98 5.98 15.60
C LEU A 172 2.07 4.91 15.78
N LEU A 173 2.39 4.20 14.70
CA LEU A 173 3.38 3.13 14.72
C LEU A 173 4.77 3.64 15.06
N ARG A 174 5.20 4.74 14.45
CA ARG A 174 6.52 5.33 14.70
C ARG A 174 6.67 5.85 16.13
N ASP A 175 5.58 6.29 16.74
CA ASP A 175 5.54 6.74 18.14
C ASP A 175 5.35 5.58 19.13
N GLY A 176 5.29 4.33 18.64
CA GLY A 176 5.15 3.15 19.47
C GLY A 176 3.78 3.03 20.15
N VAL A 177 2.74 3.69 19.61
CA VAL A 177 1.38 3.64 20.14
C VAL A 177 0.83 2.22 20.04
N THR A 178 0.40 1.66 21.17
CA THR A 178 -0.14 0.30 21.28
C THR A 178 -1.66 0.25 21.35
N LEU A 179 -2.31 1.37 21.68
CA LEU A 179 -3.76 1.48 21.80
C LEU A 179 -4.24 2.83 21.28
N LEU A 180 -5.24 2.81 20.40
CA LEU A 180 -5.93 4.00 19.93
C LEU A 180 -7.33 4.06 20.55
N CYS A 181 -7.59 5.10 21.34
CA CYS A 181 -8.91 5.38 21.90
C CYS A 181 -9.62 6.44 21.05
N ASP A 182 -10.71 6.06 20.37
CA ASP A 182 -11.55 7.00 19.61
C ASP A 182 -12.48 7.77 20.55
N VAL A 183 -12.13 9.02 20.85
CA VAL A 183 -12.86 9.90 21.77
C VAL A 183 -14.02 10.66 21.10
N ARG A 184 -14.29 10.43 19.81
CA ARG A 184 -15.34 11.16 19.07
C ARG A 184 -16.72 10.71 19.52
N ARG A 185 -17.58 11.66 19.89
CA ARG A 185 -19.01 11.39 20.17
C ARG A 185 -19.72 10.73 18.99
N ASN A 186 -19.41 11.17 17.75
CA ASN A 186 -19.94 10.58 16.52
C ASN A 186 -18.79 10.19 15.57
N PRO A 187 -18.36 8.92 15.54
CA PRO A 187 -17.21 8.47 14.76
C PRO A 187 -17.57 8.17 13.28
N LEU A 188 -18.34 9.06 12.66
CA LEU A 188 -18.65 9.06 11.23
C LEU A 188 -17.72 10.04 10.52
N SER A 189 -17.15 9.62 9.38
CA SER A 189 -16.29 10.48 8.58
C SER A 189 -16.49 10.21 7.10
N ARG A 190 -16.57 11.28 6.30
CA ARG A 190 -16.54 11.20 4.83
C ARG A 190 -15.13 10.93 4.30
N LYS A 191 -14.10 11.18 5.11
CA LYS A 191 -12.72 10.88 4.77
C LYS A 191 -12.50 9.39 4.90
N TYR A 192 -12.08 8.76 3.80
CA TYR A 192 -11.80 7.32 3.79
C TYR A 192 -10.85 6.94 4.92
N GLY A 193 -11.16 5.84 5.61
CA GLY A 193 -10.33 5.31 6.70
C GLY A 193 -10.71 5.74 8.10
N PHE A 194 -11.50 6.81 8.27
CA PHE A 194 -11.76 7.41 9.59
C PHE A 194 -13.18 7.18 10.13
N SER A 195 -14.00 6.32 9.51
CA SER A 195 -15.21 5.82 10.16
C SER A 195 -14.84 4.78 11.23
N LYS A 196 -15.64 4.65 12.29
CA LYS A 196 -15.38 3.72 13.42
C LYS A 196 -14.91 2.34 12.96
N GLY A 197 -15.70 1.70 12.09
CA GLY A 197 -15.42 0.34 11.63
C GLY A 197 -14.18 0.22 10.74
N THR A 198 -13.95 1.20 9.86
CA THR A 198 -12.77 1.16 8.98
C THR A 198 -11.48 1.46 9.76
N LEU A 199 -11.51 2.42 10.67
CA LEU A 199 -10.36 2.76 11.50
C LEU A 199 -9.99 1.60 12.44
N GLY A 200 -10.98 1.01 13.11
CA GLY A 200 -10.78 -0.15 13.98
C GLY A 200 -10.10 -1.32 13.25
N LYS A 201 -10.65 -1.73 12.10
CA LYS A 201 -10.05 -2.78 11.27
C LYS A 201 -8.64 -2.46 10.79
N ALA A 202 -8.37 -1.19 10.48
CA ALA A 202 -7.04 -0.76 10.05
C ALA A 202 -6.03 -0.84 11.20
N CYS A 203 -6.42 -0.40 12.40
CA CYS A 203 -5.61 -0.53 13.63
C CYS A 203 -5.35 -1.98 14.02
N GLU A 204 -6.36 -2.86 13.93
CA GLU A 204 -6.21 -4.31 14.20
C GLU A 204 -5.27 -5.00 13.20
N GLY A 205 -5.19 -4.48 11.97
CA GLY A 205 -4.31 -5.03 10.94
C GLY A 205 -2.84 -4.60 11.10
N VAL A 206 -2.57 -3.47 11.76
CA VAL A 206 -1.22 -2.89 11.93
C VAL A 206 -0.72 -2.99 13.35
#